data_AF-A0A226DRN5-F1
#
_entry.id   AF-A0A226DRN5-F1
#
_cell.length_a   1.000
_cell.length_b   1.000
_cell.length_c   1.000
_cell.angle_alpha   90.00
_cell.angle_beta   90.00
_cell.angle_gamma   90.00
#
_symmetry.space_group_name_H-M   'P 1'
#
loop_
_entity.id
_entity.type
_entity.pdbx_description
1 polymer ?
#
loop_
_entity_poly.entity_id
_entity_poly.type
_entity_poly.pdbx_seq_one_letter_code
_entity_poly.pdbx_strand_id
1 'polypeptide(L)'
;MVQNPRMWTWSITAVATLCATIGYQVWVVDDLDLSVKLANEVLVIEQELKKELSHNRRKWNPPSSPRFQFFDYFTTIFYFLPPILIIIGMHVDAEPFLFVVKYFLKSDPFFTLATRMLLPGCGKIFQLIVLLLAIWPSANFVLYELSRHLILALSATINAAERISVILHCLQKLLCRREDLFHKKYFRYYSRLRIISQSVDSEVKISMVLNLTSLGVLICGTTFVVVHLHEKYSAGMITIYGCVAVVFFMMLGILLNLFGRCDEMCRNFLRSCKNPVMLLGGMSLEERKVYLREVAALPRLILPVGVGQFRLIKLTDDNKARILFYIVDRIANVLIAFR
;
A
#
# COMPACT_ATOMS: atom_id res chain seq x y z
N MET A 1 28.60 -23.07 3.25
CA MET A 1 28.10 -22.46 2.00
C MET A 1 27.99 -20.95 2.23
N VAL A 2 28.85 -20.16 1.59
CA VAL A 2 28.79 -18.69 1.69
C VAL A 2 27.52 -18.24 0.94
N GLN A 3 26.44 -17.93 1.66
CA GLN A 3 25.24 -17.34 1.07
C GLN A 3 25.65 -16.00 0.45
N ASN A 4 25.54 -15.90 -0.87
CA ASN A 4 25.82 -14.65 -1.56
C ASN A 4 24.77 -13.62 -1.09
N PRO A 5 25.17 -12.54 -0.40
CA PRO A 5 24.25 -11.54 0.14
C PRO A 5 23.36 -10.95 -0.95
N ARG A 6 23.86 -10.90 -2.19
CA ARG A 6 23.10 -10.45 -3.36
C ARG A 6 21.88 -11.34 -3.56
N MET A 7 22.04 -12.66 -3.65
CA MET A 7 20.91 -13.59 -3.85
C MET A 7 19.82 -13.41 -2.79
N TRP A 8 20.21 -13.21 -1.54
CA TRP A 8 19.28 -13.01 -0.44
C TRP A 8 18.45 -11.73 -0.61
N THR A 9 19.10 -10.61 -0.92
CA THR A 9 18.43 -9.32 -1.15
C THR A 9 17.42 -9.41 -2.31
N TRP A 10 17.74 -10.18 -3.34
CA TRP A 10 16.84 -10.42 -4.47
C TRP A 10 15.66 -11.34 -4.13
N SER A 11 15.88 -12.36 -3.32
CA SER A 11 14.78 -13.20 -2.80
C SER A 11 13.78 -12.38 -1.99
N ILE A 12 14.25 -11.45 -1.16
CA ILE A 12 13.39 -10.55 -0.38
C ILE A 12 12.56 -9.66 -1.30
N THR A 13 13.19 -9.03 -2.29
CA THR A 13 12.48 -8.21 -3.27
C THR A 13 11.42 -9.03 -4.00
N ALA A 14 11.77 -10.24 -4.47
CA ALA A 14 10.84 -11.12 -5.16
C ALA A 14 9.63 -11.50 -4.28
N VAL A 15 9.85 -11.87 -3.01
CA VAL A 15 8.76 -12.20 -2.07
C VAL A 15 7.87 -10.99 -1.83
N ALA A 16 8.45 -9.82 -1.56
CA ALA A 16 7.68 -8.60 -1.33
C ALA A 16 6.83 -8.23 -2.54
N THR A 17 7.38 -8.39 -3.75
CA THR A 17 6.67 -8.08 -4.99
C THR A 17 5.61 -9.11 -5.32
N LEU A 18 5.84 -10.40 -5.07
CA LEU A 18 4.82 -11.45 -5.24
C LEU A 18 3.61 -11.20 -4.33
N CYS A 19 3.85 -10.82 -3.06
CA CYS A 19 2.76 -10.43 -2.17
C CYS A 19 1.95 -9.26 -2.74
N ALA A 20 2.61 -8.26 -3.30
CA ALA A 20 1.95 -7.10 -3.88
C ALA A 20 1.20 -7.42 -5.19
N THR A 21 1.76 -8.30 -6.04
CA THR A 21 1.09 -8.77 -7.25
C THR A 21 -0.20 -9.53 -6.92
N ILE A 22 -0.19 -10.40 -5.91
CA ILE A 22 -1.40 -11.08 -5.46
C ILE A 22 -2.43 -10.06 -4.96
N GLY A 23 -1.99 -9.08 -4.16
CA GLY A 23 -2.87 -8.01 -3.67
C GLY A 23 -3.48 -7.18 -4.80
N TYR A 24 -2.68 -6.83 -5.81
CA TYR A 24 -3.14 -6.10 -6.99
C TYR A 24 -4.11 -6.93 -7.84
N GLN A 25 -3.82 -8.21 -8.07
CA GLN A 25 -4.67 -9.11 -8.84
C GLN A 25 -6.06 -9.23 -8.20
N VAL A 26 -6.10 -9.55 -6.90
CA VAL A 26 -7.34 -9.70 -6.13
C VAL A 26 -8.13 -8.40 -6.05
N TRP A 27 -7.45 -7.25 -5.95
CA TRP A 27 -8.12 -5.95 -5.74
C TRP A 27 -8.56 -5.26 -7.04
N VAL A 28 -7.72 -5.31 -8.08
CA VAL A 28 -7.89 -4.52 -9.31
C VAL A 28 -8.33 -5.37 -10.48
N VAL A 29 -7.78 -6.58 -10.62
CA VAL A 29 -7.92 -7.35 -11.87
C VAL A 29 -9.12 -8.28 -11.83
N ASP A 30 -9.30 -9.02 -10.75
CA ASP A 30 -10.34 -10.07 -10.67
C ASP A 30 -11.76 -9.48 -10.68
N ASP A 31 -11.94 -8.27 -10.12
CA ASP A 31 -13.23 -7.58 -10.02
C ASP A 31 -13.19 -6.15 -10.60
N LEU A 32 -12.47 -5.96 -11.71
CA LEU A 32 -12.22 -4.62 -12.29
C LEU A 32 -13.51 -3.80 -12.49
N ASP A 33 -14.57 -4.39 -13.04
CA ASP A 33 -15.83 -3.70 -13.28
C ASP A 33 -16.52 -3.23 -11.99
N LEU A 34 -16.45 -4.06 -10.95
CA LEU A 34 -16.98 -3.73 -9.63
C LEU A 34 -16.12 -2.63 -9.00
N SER A 35 -14.80 -2.79 -8.99
CA SER A 35 -13.85 -1.81 -8.46
C SER A 35 -13.98 -0.44 -9.13
N VAL A 36 -14.16 -0.38 -10.45
CA VAL A 36 -14.41 0.86 -11.20
C VAL A 36 -15.75 1.49 -10.82
N LYS A 37 -16.84 0.69 -10.76
CA LYS A 37 -18.15 1.19 -10.34
C LYS A 37 -18.11 1.77 -8.91
N LEU A 38 -17.47 1.07 -7.98
CA LEU A 38 -17.35 1.49 -6.59
C LEU A 38 -16.48 2.76 -6.46
N ALA A 39 -15.38 2.85 -7.22
CA ALA A 39 -14.55 4.04 -7.27
C ALA A 39 -15.34 5.25 -7.79
N ASN A 40 -16.12 5.07 -8.86
CA ASN A 40 -16.99 6.12 -9.40
C ASN A 40 -18.04 6.58 -8.38
N GLU A 41 -18.67 5.64 -7.68
CA GLU A 41 -19.64 5.95 -6.61
C GLU A 41 -19.01 6.74 -5.46
N VAL A 42 -17.80 6.37 -5.02
CA VAL A 42 -17.03 7.12 -4.01
C VAL A 42 -16.74 8.54 -4.49
N LEU A 43 -16.31 8.71 -5.75
CA LEU A 43 -16.05 10.02 -6.34
C LEU A 43 -17.31 10.88 -6.44
N VAL A 44 -18.45 10.28 -6.84
CA VAL A 44 -19.74 10.98 -6.89
C VAL A 44 -20.14 11.47 -5.51
N ILE A 45 -20.08 10.61 -4.47
CA ILE A 45 -20.37 10.99 -3.09
C ILE A 45 -19.46 12.13 -2.63
N GLU A 46 -18.16 12.02 -2.89
CA GLU A 46 -17.19 13.05 -2.53
C GLU A 46 -17.49 14.40 -3.21
N GLN A 47 -17.78 14.39 -4.51
CA GLN A 47 -18.09 15.60 -5.28
C GLN A 47 -19.38 16.25 -4.80
N GLU A 48 -20.43 15.47 -4.54
CA GLU A 48 -21.70 15.98 -4.01
C GLU A 48 -21.50 16.65 -2.64
N LEU A 49 -20.78 15.99 -1.73
CA LEU A 49 -20.49 16.55 -0.41
C LEU A 49 -19.61 17.80 -0.47
N LYS A 50 -18.62 17.83 -1.37
CA LYS A 50 -17.78 19.03 -1.58
C LYS A 50 -18.58 20.19 -2.13
N LYS A 51 -19.49 19.96 -3.08
CA LYS A 51 -20.40 20.99 -3.63
C LYS A 51 -21.31 21.56 -2.55
N GLU A 52 -21.86 20.72 -1.68
CA GLU A 52 -22.67 21.19 -0.54
C GLU A 52 -21.86 22.05 0.44
N LEU A 53 -20.60 21.68 0.67
CA LEU A 53 -19.72 22.42 1.57
C LEU A 53 -19.22 23.74 0.98
N SER A 54 -18.96 23.82 -0.33
CA SER A 54 -18.52 25.05 -0.99
C SER A 54 -19.64 26.08 -1.11
N HIS A 55 -20.89 25.65 -1.23
CA HIS A 55 -22.05 26.55 -1.24
C HIS A 55 -22.22 27.29 0.09
N ASN A 56 -21.76 26.70 1.20
CA ASN A 56 -21.71 27.33 2.52
C ASN A 56 -20.45 28.24 2.64
N ARG A 57 -20.58 29.48 2.13
CA ARG A 57 -19.69 30.68 2.07
C ARG A 57 -18.36 30.81 2.86
N ARG A 58 -17.99 29.94 3.81
CA ARG A 58 -16.64 29.94 4.43
C ARG A 58 -15.68 29.09 3.62
N LYS A 59 -14.62 29.73 3.10
CA LYS A 59 -13.43 29.13 2.44
C LYS A 59 -13.20 27.70 2.96
N TRP A 60 -13.67 26.73 2.18
CA TRP A 60 -13.24 25.36 2.31
C TRP A 60 -11.78 25.35 1.85
N ASN A 61 -10.85 25.40 2.78
CA ASN A 61 -9.55 24.82 2.52
C ASN A 61 -9.78 23.32 2.68
N PRO A 62 -9.71 22.53 1.60
CA PRO A 62 -9.54 21.09 1.79
C PRO A 62 -8.35 20.93 2.74
N PRO A 63 -8.31 19.88 3.56
CA PRO A 63 -7.02 19.41 4.02
C PRO A 63 -6.27 18.92 2.78
N SER A 64 -5.74 19.85 1.96
CA SER A 64 -4.67 19.60 1.01
C SER A 64 -3.45 19.36 1.88
N SER A 65 -3.46 18.21 2.54
CA SER A 65 -2.37 17.84 3.43
C SER A 65 -1.17 17.67 2.49
N PRO A 66 -0.06 18.40 2.73
CA PRO A 66 1.14 18.30 1.89
C PRO A 66 1.65 16.85 1.77
N ARG A 67 1.21 15.95 2.67
CA ARG A 67 1.49 14.51 2.62
C ARG A 67 0.90 13.79 1.42
N PHE A 68 -0.21 14.28 0.86
CA PHE A 68 -0.88 13.64 -0.28
C PHE A 68 -0.31 14.10 -1.62
N GLN A 69 0.04 15.38 -1.74
CA GLN A 69 0.86 15.85 -2.87
C GLN A 69 2.20 15.12 -2.89
N PHE A 70 2.83 14.93 -1.72
CA PHE A 70 4.03 14.10 -1.62
C PHE A 70 3.79 12.68 -2.15
N PHE A 71 2.63 12.07 -1.86
CA PHE A 71 2.29 10.74 -2.33
C PHE A 71 2.10 10.65 -3.85
N ASP A 72 1.47 11.64 -4.47
CA ASP A 72 1.30 11.72 -5.93
C ASP A 72 2.66 11.88 -6.64
N TYR A 73 3.49 12.81 -6.15
CA TYR A 73 4.86 12.98 -6.65
C TYR A 73 5.68 11.72 -6.44
N PHE A 74 5.55 11.09 -5.28
CA PHE A 74 6.24 9.86 -4.95
C PHE A 74 5.86 8.71 -5.88
N THR A 75 4.56 8.49 -6.09
CA THR A 75 4.03 7.47 -7.01
C THR A 75 4.58 7.72 -8.41
N THR A 76 4.61 8.98 -8.86
CA THR A 76 5.15 9.36 -10.17
C THR A 76 6.65 9.08 -10.27
N ILE A 77 7.44 9.51 -9.28
CA ILE A 77 8.89 9.26 -9.24
C ILE A 77 9.15 7.76 -9.28
N PHE A 78 8.50 6.99 -8.40
CA PHE A 78 8.67 5.56 -8.30
C PHE A 78 8.17 4.79 -9.53
N TYR A 79 7.25 5.34 -10.32
CA TYR A 79 6.85 4.77 -11.59
C TYR A 79 7.98 4.82 -12.64
N PHE A 80 8.78 5.90 -12.64
CA PHE A 80 9.91 6.10 -13.56
C PHE A 80 11.26 5.64 -13.00
N LEU A 81 11.34 5.38 -11.70
CA LEU A 81 12.56 5.01 -10.99
C LEU A 81 13.14 3.62 -11.34
N PRO A 82 12.37 2.56 -11.67
CA PRO A 82 12.90 1.22 -11.90
C PRO A 82 13.99 1.15 -12.99
N PRO A 83 13.85 1.74 -14.20
CA PRO A 83 14.93 1.71 -15.18
C PRO A 83 16.21 2.40 -14.67
N ILE A 84 16.08 3.45 -13.86
CA ILE A 84 17.21 4.17 -13.27
C ILE A 84 17.91 3.29 -12.21
N LEU A 85 17.15 2.64 -11.33
CA LEU A 85 17.69 1.73 -10.31
C LEU A 85 18.42 0.54 -10.92
N ILE A 86 17.95 0.07 -12.07
CA ILE A 86 18.57 -1.02 -12.80
C ILE A 86 19.93 -0.57 -13.35
N ILE A 87 19.99 0.56 -14.06
CA ILE A 87 21.25 1.14 -14.56
C ILE A 87 22.26 1.35 -13.43
N ILE A 88 21.80 1.88 -12.28
CA ILE A 88 22.65 2.06 -11.10
C ILE A 88 23.12 0.70 -10.57
N GLY A 89 22.23 -0.29 -10.47
CA GLY A 89 22.57 -1.65 -10.02
C GLY A 89 23.63 -2.33 -10.89
N MET A 90 23.58 -2.09 -12.20
CA MET A 90 24.59 -2.58 -13.15
C MET A 90 25.92 -1.85 -13.01
N HIS A 91 25.89 -0.52 -12.86
CA HIS A 91 27.11 0.27 -12.67
C HIS A 91 27.88 -0.14 -11.42
N VAL A 92 27.17 -0.59 -10.38
CA VAL A 92 27.74 -0.91 -9.07
C VAL A 92 27.99 -2.42 -8.90
N ASP A 93 27.93 -3.20 -9.98
CA ASP A 93 28.11 -4.65 -9.99
C ASP A 93 27.18 -5.38 -8.98
N ALA A 94 26.06 -4.76 -8.59
CA ALA A 94 25.07 -5.35 -7.68
C ALA A 94 24.08 -6.28 -8.41
N GLU A 95 24.30 -6.47 -9.71
CA GLU A 95 23.40 -7.18 -10.59
C GLU A 95 23.38 -8.70 -10.27
N PRO A 96 22.23 -9.24 -9.86
CA PRO A 96 22.10 -10.66 -9.54
C PRO A 96 22.03 -11.49 -10.79
N PHE A 97 21.62 -10.92 -11.92
CA PHE A 97 21.41 -11.65 -13.16
C PHE A 97 22.75 -12.06 -13.72
N LEU A 98 23.75 -11.19 -13.72
CA LEU A 98 25.13 -11.59 -14.01
C LEU A 98 25.62 -12.73 -13.09
N PHE A 99 25.22 -12.74 -11.80
CA PHE A 99 25.57 -13.84 -10.89
C PHE A 99 24.81 -15.14 -11.21
N VAL A 100 23.49 -15.08 -11.37
CA VAL A 100 22.61 -16.19 -11.70
C VAL A 100 22.99 -16.77 -13.06
N VAL A 101 23.24 -15.93 -14.06
CA VAL A 101 23.70 -16.32 -15.39
C VAL A 101 25.09 -16.92 -15.34
N LYS A 102 26.05 -16.33 -14.63
CA LYS A 102 27.37 -16.97 -14.44
C LYS A 102 27.24 -18.31 -13.73
N TYR A 103 26.29 -18.46 -12.80
CA TYR A 103 26.06 -19.68 -12.05
C TYR A 103 25.38 -20.76 -12.93
N PHE A 104 24.30 -20.43 -13.63
CA PHE A 104 23.61 -21.34 -14.56
C PHE A 104 24.50 -21.71 -15.76
N LEU A 105 25.22 -20.75 -16.36
CA LEU A 105 26.18 -21.05 -17.43
C LEU A 105 27.34 -21.92 -16.97
N LYS A 106 27.73 -21.88 -15.69
CA LYS A 106 28.73 -22.79 -15.12
C LYS A 106 28.16 -24.15 -14.72
N SER A 107 26.90 -24.19 -14.31
CA SER A 107 26.29 -25.37 -13.67
C SER A 107 25.50 -26.25 -14.64
N ASP A 108 25.11 -25.72 -15.80
CA ASP A 108 24.23 -26.43 -16.71
C ASP A 108 25.01 -27.16 -17.82
N PRO A 109 25.04 -28.51 -17.81
CA PRO A 109 25.66 -29.30 -18.87
C PRO A 109 25.03 -29.03 -20.24
N PHE A 110 23.75 -28.62 -20.29
CA PHE A 110 23.04 -28.32 -21.54
C PHE A 110 23.61 -27.09 -22.26
N PHE A 111 23.91 -26.01 -21.53
CA PHE A 111 24.57 -24.82 -22.08
C PHE A 111 26.00 -25.10 -22.50
N THR A 112 26.70 -25.96 -21.77
CA THR A 112 28.06 -26.39 -22.08
C THR A 112 28.09 -27.26 -23.36
N LEU A 113 27.07 -28.08 -23.56
CA LEU A 113 26.88 -28.90 -24.75
C LEU A 113 26.51 -28.03 -25.96
N ALA A 114 25.55 -27.11 -25.81
CA ALA A 114 25.13 -26.19 -26.86
C ALA A 114 26.27 -25.28 -27.34
N THR A 115 27.07 -24.73 -26.42
CA THR A 115 28.23 -23.89 -26.76
C THR A 115 29.38 -24.67 -27.39
N ARG A 116 29.57 -25.95 -27.04
CA ARG A 116 30.58 -26.82 -27.69
C ARG A 116 30.14 -27.37 -29.04
N MET A 117 28.84 -27.67 -29.24
CA MET A 117 28.34 -28.30 -30.46
C MET A 117 27.97 -27.30 -31.56
N LEU A 118 27.32 -26.17 -31.24
CA LEU A 118 26.89 -25.23 -32.28
C LEU A 118 27.97 -24.23 -32.70
N LEU A 119 28.85 -23.81 -31.80
CA LEU A 119 29.74 -22.65 -32.01
C LEU A 119 31.09 -22.82 -31.27
N PRO A 120 31.97 -23.75 -31.72
CA PRO A 120 33.27 -23.94 -31.10
C PRO A 120 34.11 -22.66 -31.23
N GLY A 121 34.52 -22.07 -30.10
CA GLY A 121 35.30 -20.82 -30.05
C GLY A 121 34.48 -19.53 -29.92
N CYS A 122 33.20 -19.54 -30.28
CA CYS A 122 32.32 -18.35 -30.15
C CYS A 122 31.48 -18.34 -28.86
N GLY A 123 31.68 -19.29 -27.95
CA GLY A 123 30.91 -19.41 -26.70
C GLY A 123 30.84 -18.12 -25.87
N LYS A 124 31.92 -17.32 -25.82
CA LYS A 124 31.91 -16.01 -25.14
C LYS A 124 31.02 -14.97 -25.83
N ILE A 125 31.00 -14.96 -27.16
CA ILE A 125 30.16 -14.06 -27.95
C ILE A 125 28.68 -14.46 -27.80
N PHE A 126 28.39 -15.76 -27.87
CA PHE A 126 27.04 -16.28 -27.64
C PHE A 126 26.53 -15.97 -26.21
N GLN A 127 27.38 -16.15 -25.19
CA GLN A 127 27.05 -15.75 -23.81
C GLN A 127 26.76 -14.25 -23.69
N LEU A 128 27.55 -13.41 -24.36
CA LEU A 128 27.32 -11.96 -24.39
C LEU A 128 25.97 -11.63 -25.06
N ILE A 129 25.67 -12.25 -26.20
CA ILE A 129 24.42 -12.06 -26.95
C ILE A 129 23.21 -12.49 -26.12
N VAL A 130 23.25 -13.68 -25.51
CA VAL A 130 22.13 -14.19 -24.68
C VAL A 130 21.93 -13.32 -23.43
N LEU A 131 23.02 -12.91 -22.77
CA LEU A 131 22.95 -12.02 -21.62
C LEU A 131 22.30 -10.68 -21.99
N LEU A 132 22.72 -10.08 -23.11
CA LEU A 132 22.35 -8.72 -23.50
C LEU A 132 20.97 -8.66 -24.19
N LEU A 133 20.60 -9.67 -24.98
CA LEU A 133 19.35 -9.69 -25.76
C LEU A 133 18.20 -10.45 -25.09
N ALA A 134 18.47 -11.44 -24.25
CA ALA A 134 17.40 -12.24 -23.65
C ALA A 134 17.27 -11.97 -22.15
N ILE A 135 18.36 -12.07 -21.41
CA ILE A 135 18.30 -12.06 -19.94
C ILE A 135 18.12 -10.64 -19.42
N TRP A 136 18.87 -9.69 -19.99
CA TRP A 136 18.78 -8.29 -19.61
C TRP A 136 17.37 -7.70 -19.82
N PRO A 137 16.73 -7.82 -21.01
CA PRO A 137 15.39 -7.27 -21.19
C PRO A 137 14.34 -7.98 -20.32
N SER A 138 14.45 -9.30 -20.16
CA SER A 138 13.53 -10.07 -19.31
C SER A 138 13.64 -9.68 -17.84
N ALA A 139 14.86 -9.50 -17.34
CA ALA A 139 15.12 -9.03 -15.98
C ALA A 139 14.59 -7.61 -15.76
N ASN A 140 14.83 -6.71 -16.74
CA ASN A 140 14.31 -5.35 -16.71
C ASN A 140 12.79 -5.34 -16.69
N PHE A 141 12.17 -6.13 -17.55
CA PHE A 141 10.72 -6.27 -17.62
C PHE A 141 10.15 -6.79 -16.29
N VAL A 142 10.72 -7.87 -15.74
CA VAL A 142 10.27 -8.45 -14.47
C VAL A 142 10.42 -7.44 -13.33
N LEU A 143 11.56 -6.78 -13.18
CA LEU A 143 11.76 -5.78 -12.13
C LEU A 143 10.84 -4.58 -12.28
N TYR A 144 10.71 -4.07 -13.51
CA TYR A 144 9.83 -2.97 -13.82
C TYR A 144 8.39 -3.32 -13.48
N GLU A 145 7.90 -4.48 -13.92
CA GLU A 145 6.56 -4.94 -13.64
C GLU A 145 6.33 -5.16 -12.15
N LEU A 146 7.24 -5.84 -11.45
CA LEU A 146 7.11 -6.13 -10.02
C LEU A 146 7.08 -4.84 -9.17
N SER A 147 7.96 -3.88 -9.47
CA SER A 147 7.96 -2.58 -8.79
C SER A 147 6.71 -1.77 -9.13
N ARG A 148 6.29 -1.74 -10.40
CA ARG A 148 5.06 -1.08 -10.85
C ARG A 148 3.83 -1.62 -10.12
N HIS A 149 3.68 -2.94 -10.01
CA HIS A 149 2.57 -3.57 -9.29
C HIS A 149 2.55 -3.18 -7.80
N LEU A 150 3.71 -3.19 -7.13
CA LEU A 150 3.82 -2.76 -5.74
C LEU A 150 3.38 -1.31 -5.53
N ILE A 151 3.86 -0.41 -6.38
CA ILE A 151 3.53 1.01 -6.30
C ILE A 151 2.05 1.24 -6.57
N LEU A 152 1.49 0.59 -7.59
CA LEU A 152 0.07 0.70 -7.93
C LEU A 152 -0.82 0.15 -6.82
N ALA A 153 -0.46 -0.99 -6.20
CA ALA A 153 -1.21 -1.56 -5.08
C ALA A 153 -1.21 -0.63 -3.86
N LEU A 154 -0.05 -0.07 -3.50
CA LEU A 154 0.07 0.90 -2.42
C LEU A 154 -0.70 2.19 -2.73
N SER A 155 -0.62 2.67 -3.96
CA SER A 155 -1.30 3.89 -4.43
C SER A 155 -2.81 3.76 -4.44
N ALA A 156 -3.33 2.66 -4.97
CA ALA A 156 -4.76 2.37 -4.92
C ALA A 156 -5.27 2.33 -3.47
N THR A 157 -4.52 1.70 -2.57
CA THR A 157 -4.89 1.57 -1.16
C THR A 157 -4.88 2.90 -0.42
N ILE A 158 -3.83 3.72 -0.62
CA ILE A 158 -3.70 5.04 0.00
C ILE A 158 -4.77 6.00 -0.52
N ASN A 159 -5.00 6.02 -1.84
CA ASN A 159 -6.02 6.86 -2.46
C ASN A 159 -7.43 6.46 -1.97
N ALA A 160 -7.74 5.17 -1.90
CA ALA A 160 -9.02 4.72 -1.37
C ALA A 160 -9.22 5.15 0.09
N ALA A 161 -8.23 4.94 0.95
CA ALA A 161 -8.28 5.33 2.36
C ALA A 161 -8.43 6.86 2.53
N GLU A 162 -7.75 7.66 1.71
CA GLU A 162 -7.87 9.11 1.70
C GLU A 162 -9.28 9.56 1.30
N ARG A 163 -9.83 9.03 0.20
CA ARG A 163 -11.16 9.43 -0.29
C ARG A 163 -12.24 9.13 0.75
N ILE A 164 -12.16 7.95 1.38
CA ILE A 164 -13.05 7.57 2.49
C ILE A 164 -12.88 8.54 3.66
N SER A 165 -11.64 8.87 4.02
CA SER A 165 -11.33 9.84 5.07
C SER A 165 -11.94 11.22 4.81
N VAL A 166 -11.80 11.72 3.58
CA VAL A 166 -12.35 13.02 3.15
C VAL A 166 -13.88 12.99 3.22
N ILE A 167 -14.53 11.93 2.73
CA ILE A 167 -15.99 11.78 2.79
C ILE A 167 -16.47 11.80 4.25
N LEU A 168 -15.84 11.02 5.14
CA LEU A 168 -16.20 10.99 6.56
C LEU A 168 -16.02 12.35 7.23
N HIS A 169 -14.92 13.06 6.94
CA HIS A 169 -14.68 14.40 7.44
C HIS A 169 -15.70 15.42 6.90
N CYS A 170 -16.06 15.35 5.60
CA CYS A 170 -17.12 16.17 5.00
C CYS A 170 -18.46 15.94 5.72
N LEU A 171 -18.83 14.68 5.92
CA LEU A 171 -20.06 14.29 6.60
C LEU A 171 -20.08 14.82 8.04
N GLN A 172 -18.99 14.65 8.80
CA GLN A 172 -18.87 15.17 10.15
C GLN A 172 -19.03 16.71 10.18
N LYS A 173 -18.37 17.42 9.28
CA LYS A 173 -18.41 18.89 9.24
C LYS A 173 -19.76 19.44 8.79
N LEU A 174 -20.45 18.77 7.88
CA LEU A 174 -21.82 19.13 7.48
C LEU A 174 -22.80 18.91 8.63
N LEU A 175 -22.66 17.78 9.34
CA LEU A 175 -23.53 17.44 10.46
C LEU A 175 -23.38 18.41 11.64
N CYS A 176 -22.17 18.89 11.92
CA CYS A 176 -21.93 19.89 12.97
C CYS A 176 -22.37 21.32 12.59
N ARG A 177 -22.68 21.61 11.32
CA ARG A 177 -22.96 22.97 10.83
C ARG A 177 -24.41 23.25 10.51
N ARG A 178 -25.23 22.23 10.21
CA ARG A 178 -26.63 22.41 9.81
C ARG A 178 -27.56 22.15 10.98
N GLU A 179 -28.38 23.15 11.31
CA GLU A 179 -29.51 23.05 12.25
C GLU A 179 -30.74 22.40 11.60
N ASP A 180 -30.75 22.24 10.27
CA ASP A 180 -31.91 21.74 9.51
C ASP A 180 -32.02 20.21 9.41
N LEU A 181 -33.27 19.76 9.33
CA LEU A 181 -33.84 18.39 9.27
C LEU A 181 -33.32 17.44 8.16
N PHE A 182 -32.27 17.79 7.41
CA PHE A 182 -31.74 16.96 6.29
C PHE A 182 -30.86 15.78 6.74
N HIS A 183 -30.97 15.34 7.99
CA HIS A 183 -30.18 14.26 8.60
C HIS A 183 -30.32 12.93 7.86
N LYS A 184 -31.51 12.67 7.28
CA LYS A 184 -31.78 11.49 6.44
C LYS A 184 -30.88 11.44 5.19
N LYS A 185 -30.52 12.59 4.61
CA LYS A 185 -29.65 12.66 3.42
C LYS A 185 -28.22 12.23 3.76
N TYR A 186 -27.66 12.76 4.84
CA TYR A 186 -26.30 12.42 5.29
C TYR A 186 -26.18 10.97 5.75
N PHE A 187 -27.22 10.45 6.38
CA PHE A 187 -27.32 9.04 6.72
C PHE A 187 -27.31 8.15 5.46
N ARG A 188 -28.02 8.56 4.40
CA ARG A 188 -28.02 7.85 3.11
C ARG A 188 -26.63 7.83 2.48
N TYR A 189 -25.86 8.91 2.55
CA TYR A 189 -24.47 8.93 2.09
C TYR A 189 -23.57 7.98 2.90
N TYR A 190 -23.66 8.01 4.22
CA TYR A 190 -22.93 7.07 5.07
C TYR A 190 -23.32 5.62 4.81
N SER A 191 -24.61 5.34 4.60
CA SER A 191 -25.11 4.01 4.26
C SER A 191 -24.59 3.54 2.89
N ARG A 192 -24.56 4.41 1.87
CA ARG A 192 -23.96 4.09 0.56
C ARG A 192 -22.48 3.76 0.71
N LEU A 193 -21.72 4.61 1.41
CA LEU A 193 -20.30 4.39 1.68
C LEU A 193 -20.06 3.06 2.41
N ARG A 194 -20.94 2.72 3.36
CA ARG A 194 -20.87 1.45 4.07
C ARG A 194 -21.15 0.26 3.15
N ILE A 195 -22.18 0.33 2.30
CA ILE A 195 -22.48 -0.76 1.34
C ILE A 195 -21.28 -0.99 0.43
N ILE A 196 -20.68 0.10 -0.09
CA ILE A 196 -19.45 0.06 -0.87
C ILE A 196 -18.33 -0.62 -0.07
N SER A 197 -18.07 -0.17 1.16
CA SER A 197 -17.03 -0.75 2.00
C SER A 197 -17.28 -2.22 2.36
N GLN A 198 -18.54 -2.64 2.47
CA GLN A 198 -18.91 -4.03 2.74
C GLN A 198 -18.75 -4.92 1.51
N SER A 199 -19.04 -4.39 0.30
CA SER A 199 -18.85 -5.13 -0.94
C SER A 199 -17.39 -5.36 -1.30
N VAL A 200 -16.45 -4.60 -0.72
CA VAL A 200 -15.00 -4.80 -0.90
C VAL A 200 -14.29 -5.29 0.37
N ASP A 201 -15.03 -5.65 1.42
CA ASP A 201 -14.43 -5.89 2.75
C ASP A 201 -13.44 -7.07 2.74
N SER A 202 -13.70 -8.11 1.93
CA SER A 202 -12.79 -9.27 1.77
C SER A 202 -11.51 -8.89 1.04
N GLU A 203 -11.65 -8.15 -0.05
CA GLU A 203 -10.57 -7.76 -0.95
C GLU A 203 -9.68 -6.73 -0.23
N VAL A 204 -10.28 -5.80 0.54
CA VAL A 204 -9.55 -4.74 1.27
C VAL A 204 -8.69 -5.40 2.33
N LYS A 205 -9.27 -6.35 3.08
CA LYS A 205 -8.57 -7.09 4.13
C LYS A 205 -7.33 -7.78 3.59
N ILE A 206 -7.49 -8.54 2.52
CA ILE A 206 -6.40 -9.31 1.91
C ILE A 206 -5.34 -8.35 1.37
N SER A 207 -5.75 -7.35 0.58
CA SER A 207 -4.85 -6.34 0.02
C SER A 207 -4.08 -5.60 1.12
N MET A 208 -4.73 -5.22 2.21
CA MET A 208 -4.09 -4.52 3.31
C MET A 208 -3.09 -5.41 4.07
N VAL A 209 -3.44 -6.68 4.34
CA VAL A 209 -2.49 -7.64 4.94
C VAL A 209 -1.26 -7.80 4.05
N LEU A 210 -1.47 -7.97 2.74
CA LEU A 210 -0.38 -8.17 1.77
C LEU A 210 0.49 -6.92 1.65
N ASN A 211 -0.10 -5.73 1.60
CA ASN A 211 0.63 -4.46 1.57
C ASN A 211 1.45 -4.24 2.86
N LEU A 212 0.86 -4.48 4.04
CA LEU A 212 1.59 -4.37 5.31
C LEU A 212 2.73 -5.38 5.40
N THR A 213 2.50 -6.61 4.96
CA THR A 213 3.52 -7.66 4.95
C THR A 213 4.64 -7.34 3.97
N SER A 214 4.29 -6.90 2.75
CA SER A 214 5.26 -6.50 1.72
C SER A 214 6.14 -5.34 2.20
N LEU A 215 5.52 -4.29 2.75
CA LEU A 215 6.26 -3.17 3.36
C LEU A 215 7.15 -3.63 4.52
N GLY A 216 6.63 -4.49 5.40
CA GLY A 216 7.39 -5.05 6.51
C GLY A 216 8.62 -5.82 6.04
N VAL A 217 8.46 -6.72 5.07
CA VAL A 217 9.55 -7.51 4.47
C VAL A 217 10.59 -6.60 3.79
N LEU A 218 10.15 -5.58 3.04
CA LEU A 218 11.06 -4.61 2.41
C LEU A 218 11.86 -3.82 3.44
N ILE A 219 11.20 -3.27 4.45
CA ILE A 219 11.86 -2.49 5.51
C ILE A 219 12.85 -3.38 6.28
N CYS A 220 12.44 -4.58 6.68
CA CYS A 220 13.30 -5.52 7.40
C CYS A 220 14.52 -5.91 6.56
N GLY A 221 14.30 -6.31 5.30
CA GLY A 221 15.37 -6.73 4.41
C GLY A 221 16.37 -5.63 4.09
N THR A 222 15.87 -4.44 3.74
CA THR A 222 16.74 -3.29 3.44
C THR A 222 17.51 -2.81 4.66
N THR A 223 16.88 -2.77 5.84
CA THR A 223 17.57 -2.44 7.11
C THR A 223 18.63 -3.48 7.45
N PHE A 224 18.34 -4.77 7.25
CA PHE A 224 19.31 -5.83 7.44
C PHE A 224 20.52 -5.67 6.51
N VAL A 225 20.30 -5.37 5.23
CA VAL A 225 21.39 -5.11 4.27
C VAL A 225 22.25 -3.93 4.73
N VAL A 226 21.62 -2.84 5.18
CA VAL A 226 22.31 -1.62 5.63
C VAL A 226 23.10 -1.84 6.91
N VAL A 227 22.61 -2.67 7.84
CA VAL A 227 23.28 -2.87 9.13
C VAL A 227 24.31 -4.00 9.07
N HIS A 228 23.93 -5.18 8.57
CA HIS A 228 24.76 -6.39 8.63
C HIS A 228 25.59 -6.64 7.39
N LEU A 229 25.15 -6.17 6.22
CA LEU A 229 25.83 -6.45 4.96
C LEU A 229 26.61 -5.25 4.42
N HIS A 230 26.73 -4.16 5.20
CA HIS A 230 27.36 -2.92 4.75
C HIS A 230 28.80 -3.09 4.24
N GLU A 231 29.57 -3.98 4.86
CA GLU A 231 30.95 -4.27 4.43
C GLU A 231 31.03 -5.01 3.08
N LYS A 232 29.95 -5.71 2.69
CA LYS A 232 29.91 -6.52 1.45
C LYS A 232 29.37 -5.76 0.24
N TYR A 233 28.82 -4.57 0.47
CA TYR A 233 28.26 -3.72 -0.57
C TYR A 233 29.06 -2.43 -0.68
N SER A 234 29.00 -1.78 -1.84
CA SER A 234 29.59 -0.45 -2.00
C SER A 234 28.80 0.59 -1.17
N ALA A 235 29.46 1.68 -0.79
CA ALA A 235 28.85 2.78 -0.07
C ALA A 235 27.63 3.37 -0.82
N GLY A 236 27.67 3.41 -2.15
CA GLY A 236 26.54 3.84 -2.97
C GLY A 236 25.31 2.94 -2.81
N MET A 237 25.49 1.61 -2.83
CA MET A 237 24.38 0.66 -2.64
C MET A 237 23.78 0.74 -1.24
N ILE A 238 24.61 0.89 -0.22
CA ILE A 238 24.15 1.03 1.16
C ILE A 238 23.35 2.31 1.34
N THR A 239 23.81 3.42 0.75
CA THR A 239 23.05 4.68 0.71
C THR A 239 21.69 4.48 0.05
N ILE A 240 21.63 3.79 -1.09
CA ILE A 240 20.36 3.52 -1.80
C ILE A 240 19.42 2.67 -0.93
N TYR A 241 19.90 1.56 -0.36
CA TYR A 241 19.09 0.72 0.50
C TYR A 241 18.60 1.45 1.75
N GLY A 242 19.43 2.31 2.34
CA GLY A 242 19.05 3.18 3.47
C GLY A 242 17.93 4.15 3.09
N CYS A 243 18.08 4.84 1.95
CA CYS A 243 17.04 5.72 1.42
C CYS A 243 15.73 4.98 1.16
N VAL A 244 15.80 3.79 0.55
CA VAL A 244 14.64 2.93 0.27
C VAL A 244 13.96 2.48 1.56
N ALA A 245 14.73 2.06 2.57
CA ALA A 245 14.20 1.66 3.88
C ALA A 245 13.42 2.79 4.56
N VAL A 246 14.03 3.99 4.61
CA VAL A 246 13.42 5.19 5.20
C VAL A 246 12.13 5.54 4.47
N VAL A 247 12.16 5.54 3.14
CA VAL A 247 11.01 5.83 2.29
C VAL A 247 9.86 4.86 2.55
N PHE A 248 10.11 3.54 2.51
CA PHE A 248 9.06 2.55 2.75
C PHE A 248 8.55 2.58 4.19
N PHE A 249 9.40 2.93 5.15
CA PHE A 249 8.97 3.17 6.53
C PHE A 249 8.03 4.37 6.65
N MET A 250 8.32 5.48 5.95
CA MET A 250 7.39 6.61 5.88
C MET A 250 6.07 6.22 5.23
N MET A 251 6.11 5.44 4.14
CA MET A 251 4.90 4.93 3.46
C MET A 251 4.05 4.05 4.36
N LEU A 252 4.66 3.13 5.09
CA LEU A 252 3.99 2.34 6.11
C LEU A 252 3.35 3.23 7.18
N GLY A 253 4.06 4.26 7.64
CA GLY A 253 3.54 5.23 8.60
C GLY A 253 2.31 5.99 8.08
N ILE A 254 2.33 6.42 6.81
CA ILE A 254 1.20 7.07 6.14
C ILE A 254 0.00 6.10 6.05
N LEU A 255 0.23 4.88 5.56
CA LEU A 255 -0.79 3.85 5.42
C LEU A 255 -1.50 3.58 6.76
N LEU A 256 -0.73 3.28 7.81
CA LEU A 256 -1.26 3.02 9.14
C LEU A 256 -2.02 4.23 9.71
N ASN A 257 -1.56 5.45 9.44
CA ASN A 257 -2.19 6.67 9.90
C ASN A 257 -3.51 6.98 9.19
N LEU A 258 -3.61 6.69 7.89
CA LEU A 258 -4.85 6.88 7.14
C LEU A 258 -5.93 5.92 7.63
N PHE A 259 -5.59 4.64 7.74
CA PHE A 259 -6.54 3.64 8.22
C PHE A 259 -6.90 3.78 9.70
N GLY A 260 -5.94 4.15 10.56
CA GLY A 260 -6.21 4.45 11.97
C GLY A 260 -7.19 5.61 12.13
N ARG A 261 -6.99 6.68 11.36
CA ARG A 261 -7.89 7.84 11.32
C ARG A 261 -9.29 7.52 10.80
N CYS A 262 -9.45 6.58 9.88
CA CYS A 262 -10.77 6.20 9.38
C CYS A 262 -11.70 5.72 10.51
N ASP A 263 -11.22 4.88 11.44
CA ASP A 263 -12.02 4.44 12.61
C ASP A 263 -12.35 5.63 13.52
N GLU A 264 -11.37 6.50 13.77
CA GLU A 264 -11.57 7.68 14.61
C GLU A 264 -12.62 8.63 14.03
N MET A 265 -12.52 8.95 12.72
CA MET A 265 -13.49 9.81 12.03
C MET A 265 -14.86 9.18 11.96
N CYS A 266 -14.96 7.86 11.73
CA CYS A 266 -16.22 7.14 11.78
C CYS A 266 -16.85 7.23 13.19
N ARG A 267 -16.06 7.02 14.24
CA ARG A 267 -16.48 7.13 15.63
C ARG A 267 -16.95 8.54 15.97
N ASN A 268 -16.22 9.56 15.53
CA ASN A 268 -16.55 10.97 15.75
C ASN A 268 -17.82 11.35 15.00
N PHE A 269 -17.98 10.93 13.73
CA PHE A 269 -19.22 11.11 12.98
C PHE A 269 -20.42 10.48 13.69
N LEU A 270 -20.34 9.20 14.08
CA LEU A 270 -21.43 8.51 14.78
C LEU A 270 -21.74 9.14 16.15
N ARG A 271 -20.73 9.65 16.86
CA ARG A 271 -20.94 10.42 18.10
C ARG A 271 -21.65 11.74 17.84
N SER A 272 -21.26 12.47 16.80
CA SER A 272 -21.96 13.70 16.40
C SER A 272 -23.43 13.43 16.06
N CYS A 273 -23.74 12.30 15.39
CA CYS A 273 -25.12 11.88 15.15
C CYS A 273 -25.92 11.55 16.42
N LYS A 274 -25.25 11.13 17.50
CA LYS A 274 -25.90 10.82 18.79
C LYS A 274 -26.12 12.06 19.67
N ASN A 275 -25.48 13.19 19.35
CA ASN A 275 -25.48 14.34 20.23
C ASN A 275 -26.82 15.09 20.17
N PRO A 276 -27.57 15.17 21.29
CA PRO A 276 -28.98 15.56 21.27
C PRO A 276 -29.24 17.07 21.24
N VAL A 277 -28.24 17.89 21.55
CA VAL A 277 -28.46 19.33 21.76
C VAL A 277 -28.57 20.10 20.43
N MET A 278 -27.84 19.68 19.39
CA MET A 278 -27.82 20.38 18.10
C MET A 278 -28.74 19.78 17.02
N LEU A 279 -28.96 18.46 17.01
CA LEU A 279 -29.70 17.77 15.93
C LEU A 279 -31.14 17.40 16.26
N LEU A 280 -31.49 17.29 17.55
CA LEU A 280 -32.73 16.69 18.03
C LEU A 280 -33.74 17.70 18.60
N GLY A 281 -33.44 19.00 18.56
CA GLY A 281 -34.27 20.06 19.14
C GLY A 281 -35.64 20.23 18.47
N GLY A 282 -35.79 19.83 17.20
CA GLY A 282 -37.03 19.92 16.43
C GLY A 282 -37.77 18.59 16.21
N MET A 283 -37.27 17.47 16.74
CA MET A 283 -37.90 16.14 16.57
C MET A 283 -38.82 15.81 17.73
N SER A 284 -39.92 15.10 17.45
CA SER A 284 -40.76 14.56 18.52
C SER A 284 -39.99 13.53 19.35
N LEU A 285 -40.45 13.27 20.58
CA LEU A 285 -39.84 12.28 21.48
C LEU A 285 -39.78 10.87 20.87
N GLU A 286 -40.79 10.51 20.08
CA GLU A 286 -40.87 9.22 19.38
C GLU A 286 -39.93 9.17 18.18
N GLU A 287 -39.92 10.21 17.34
CA GLU A 287 -38.98 10.32 16.21
C GLU A 287 -37.53 10.30 16.68
N ARG A 288 -37.23 10.97 17.80
CA ARG A 288 -35.91 10.94 18.44
C ARG A 288 -35.52 9.55 18.89
N LYS A 289 -36.43 8.78 19.50
CA LYS A 289 -36.16 7.40 19.91
C LYS A 289 -35.89 6.50 18.71
N VAL A 290 -36.67 6.62 17.64
CA VAL A 290 -36.47 5.85 16.40
C VAL A 290 -35.13 6.22 15.76
N TYR A 291 -34.83 7.52 15.63
CA TYR A 291 -33.57 8.01 15.08
C TYR A 291 -32.36 7.52 15.87
N LEU A 292 -32.36 7.66 17.19
CA LEU A 292 -31.25 7.18 18.03
C LEU A 292 -31.08 5.66 17.95
N ARG A 293 -32.17 4.90 17.77
CA ARG A 293 -32.13 3.46 17.55
C ARG A 293 -31.51 3.12 16.19
N GLU A 294 -31.85 3.85 15.14
CA GLU A 294 -31.23 3.71 13.80
C GLU A 294 -29.74 4.05 13.82
N VAL A 295 -29.35 5.16 14.46
CA VAL A 295 -27.94 5.54 14.61
C VAL A 295 -27.17 4.56 15.50
N ALA A 296 -27.80 4.01 16.53
CA ALA A 296 -27.18 2.97 17.36
C ALA A 296 -27.02 1.65 16.61
N ALA A 297 -27.92 1.34 15.68
CA ALA A 297 -27.86 0.15 14.83
C ALA A 297 -26.83 0.27 13.70
N LEU A 298 -26.36 1.49 13.37
CA LEU A 298 -25.28 1.67 12.42
C LEU A 298 -23.97 1.08 12.97
N PRO A 299 -23.40 0.06 12.32
CA PRO A 299 -22.10 -0.43 12.69
C PRO A 299 -21.03 0.57 12.26
N ARG A 300 -19.96 0.55 13.04
CA ARG A 300 -18.75 1.31 12.75
C ARG A 300 -18.07 0.72 11.53
N LEU A 301 -17.57 1.60 10.67
CA LEU A 301 -16.71 1.25 9.56
C LEU A 301 -15.31 0.98 10.12
N ILE A 302 -15.15 -0.21 10.67
CA ILE A 302 -13.86 -0.72 11.15
C ILE A 302 -13.28 -1.55 10.03
N LEU A 303 -12.12 -1.16 9.53
CA LEU A 303 -11.38 -1.94 8.56
C LEU A 303 -10.65 -3.07 9.31
N PRO A 304 -11.13 -4.33 9.27
CA PRO A 304 -10.40 -5.42 9.88
C PRO A 304 -9.21 -5.72 8.98
N VAL A 305 -8.08 -6.14 9.55
CA VAL A 305 -6.97 -6.71 8.80
C VAL A 305 -6.90 -8.18 9.14
N GLY A 306 -6.95 -9.04 8.11
CA GLY A 306 -7.13 -10.48 8.27
C GLY A 306 -7.23 -11.23 6.94
N VAL A 307 -7.22 -12.56 7.02
CA VAL A 307 -7.40 -13.45 5.86
C VAL A 307 -8.58 -14.38 6.16
N GLY A 308 -9.60 -14.36 5.30
CA GLY A 308 -10.82 -15.14 5.49
C GLY A 308 -11.58 -14.77 6.78
N GLN A 309 -11.90 -15.77 7.60
CA GLN A 309 -12.59 -15.58 8.88
C GLN A 309 -11.65 -15.10 10.01
N PHE A 310 -10.32 -15.20 9.81
CA PHE A 310 -9.34 -14.82 10.82
C PHE A 310 -9.14 -13.30 10.82
N ARG A 311 -9.55 -12.66 11.92
CA ARG A 311 -9.28 -11.24 12.18
C ARG A 311 -7.94 -11.13 12.90
N LEU A 312 -6.89 -10.72 12.21
CA LEU A 312 -5.55 -10.58 12.79
C LEU A 312 -5.52 -9.37 13.74
N ILE A 313 -5.85 -8.18 13.24
CA ILE A 313 -5.82 -6.93 14.01
C ILE A 313 -6.90 -5.97 13.50
N LYS A 314 -7.52 -5.18 14.38
CA LYS A 314 -8.31 -4.00 13.99
C LYS A 314 -7.36 -2.81 13.91
N LEU A 315 -7.23 -2.17 12.74
CA LEU A 315 -6.48 -0.91 12.69
C LEU A 315 -7.28 0.20 13.35
N THR A 316 -6.70 0.68 14.44
CA THR A 316 -7.14 1.84 15.21
C THR A 316 -5.89 2.63 15.54
N ASP A 317 -6.03 3.92 15.85
CA ASP A 317 -4.88 4.74 16.25
C ASP A 317 -4.14 4.15 17.46
N ASP A 318 -4.85 3.50 18.37
CA ASP A 318 -4.27 2.81 19.54
C ASP A 318 -3.39 1.60 19.12
N ASN A 319 -3.75 0.90 18.05
CA ASN A 319 -3.03 -0.28 17.57
C ASN A 319 -1.88 0.06 16.60
N LYS A 320 -1.83 1.28 16.05
CA LYS A 320 -0.75 1.73 15.15
C LYS A 320 0.63 1.59 15.79
N ALA A 321 0.76 2.09 17.03
CA ALA A 321 2.02 2.02 17.77
C ALA A 321 2.44 0.56 18.02
N ARG A 322 1.47 -0.32 18.32
CA ARG A 322 1.73 -1.75 18.51
C ARG A 322 2.20 -2.44 17.24
N ILE A 323 1.63 -2.12 16.07
CA ILE A 323 2.06 -2.68 14.78
C ILE A 323 3.48 -2.20 14.43
N LEU A 324 3.75 -0.90 14.58
CA LEU A 324 5.09 -0.35 14.35
C LEU A 324 6.12 -0.96 15.31
N PHE A 325 5.77 -1.06 16.60
CA PHE A 325 6.63 -1.69 17.59
C PHE A 325 6.90 -3.15 17.26
N TYR A 326 5.89 -3.92 16.83
CA TYR A 326 6.07 -5.30 16.40
C TYR A 326 7.03 -5.41 15.21
N ILE A 327 6.93 -4.51 14.21
CA ILE A 327 7.85 -4.50 13.07
C ILE A 327 9.27 -4.16 13.53
N VAL A 328 9.44 -3.13 14.36
CA VAL A 328 10.75 -2.75 14.93
C VAL A 328 11.34 -3.88 15.76
N ASP A 329 10.54 -4.53 16.60
CA ASP A 329 10.94 -5.67 17.42
C ASP A 329 11.35 -6.86 16.55
N ARG A 330 10.60 -7.15 15.46
CA ARG A 330 11.01 -8.18 14.49
C ARG A 330 12.30 -7.82 13.77
N ILE A 331 12.49 -6.56 13.38
CA ILE A 331 13.76 -6.08 12.80
C ILE A 331 14.89 -6.31 13.80
N ALA A 332 14.73 -5.87 15.05
CA ALA A 332 15.73 -6.05 16.10
C ALA A 332 16.04 -7.54 16.35
N ASN A 333 15.02 -8.39 16.45
CA ASN A 333 15.20 -9.83 16.67
C ASN A 333 15.91 -10.51 15.49
N VAL A 334 15.57 -10.16 14.24
CA VAL A 334 16.29 -10.65 13.05
C VAL A 334 17.74 -10.17 13.07
N LEU A 335 17.99 -8.89 13.41
CA LEU A 335 19.35 -8.36 13.54
C LEU A 335 20.16 -9.07 14.64
N ILE A 336 19.54 -9.39 15.79
CA ILE A 336 20.21 -10.09 16.90
C ILE A 336 20.51 -11.55 16.55
N ALA A 337 19.60 -12.24 15.87
CA ALA A 337 19.73 -13.67 15.55
C ALA A 337 20.84 -14.00 14.55
N PHE A 338 21.27 -13.02 13.75
CA PHE A 338 22.32 -13.17 12.73
C PHE A 338 23.68 -12.58 13.16
N ARG A 339 23.88 -12.39 14.46
CA ARG A 339 25.13 -11.89 15.04
C ARG A 339 26.26 -12.90 15.03
#